data_AF-A0A6P5F086-F1
#
_entry.id   AF-A0A6P5F086-F1
#
_cell.length_a   1.000
_cell.length_b   1.000
_cell.length_c   1.000
_cell.angle_alpha   90.00
_cell.angle_beta   90.00
_cell.angle_gamma   90.00
#
_symmetry.space_group_name_H-M   'P 1'
#
loop_
_entity.id
_entity.type
_entity.pdbx_description
1 polymer ?
#
loop_
_entity_poly.entity_id
_entity_poly.type
_entity_poly.pdbx_seq_one_letter_code
_entity_poly.pdbx_strand_id
1 'polypeptide(L)'
;MDDVAESDHNHIIEMHNYLTSVYFEDNERSALLAMAQELRHAKNGVNVVSESRIRSHFGRPNWRKVFSNLANAHKCSLIGTWLRVDSKIYC
;
A
#
# COMPACT_ATOMS: atom_id res chain seq x y z
N MET A 1 0.54 -4.88 -11.44
CA MET A 1 -0.30 -3.79 -10.90
C MET A 1 -0.13 -2.54 -11.73
N ASP A 2 1.09 -2.34 -12.28
CA ASP A 2 1.39 -1.24 -13.19
C ASP A 2 0.46 -1.19 -14.41
N ASP A 3 0.12 -2.32 -15.05
CA ASP A 3 -0.82 -2.33 -16.19
C ASP A 3 -2.20 -1.70 -15.89
N VAL A 4 -2.74 -1.97 -14.70
CA VAL A 4 -4.00 -1.37 -14.22
C VAL A 4 -3.79 0.12 -13.95
N ALA A 5 -2.65 0.44 -13.35
CA ALA A 5 -2.24 1.79 -13.07
C ALA A 5 -1.84 2.57 -14.32
N GLU A 6 -1.64 1.98 -15.50
CA GLU A 6 -1.41 2.67 -16.78
C GLU A 6 -2.74 2.85 -17.54
N SER A 7 -3.61 1.85 -17.46
CA SER A 7 -4.92 1.82 -18.15
C SER A 7 -5.97 2.78 -17.54
N ASP A 8 -5.80 3.22 -16.29
CA ASP A 8 -6.73 4.16 -15.62
C ASP A 8 -6.55 5.63 -16.06
N HIS A 9 -6.88 5.93 -17.32
CA HIS A 9 -6.74 7.29 -17.88
C HIS A 9 -7.59 8.36 -17.18
N ASN A 10 -8.65 7.96 -16.47
CA ASN A 10 -9.59 8.87 -15.82
C ASN A 10 -9.36 9.02 -14.31
N HIS A 11 -8.30 8.40 -13.76
CA HIS A 11 -7.98 8.44 -12.33
C HIS A 11 -9.13 7.97 -11.43
N ILE A 12 -9.85 6.93 -11.85
CA ILE A 12 -10.97 6.35 -11.12
C ILE A 12 -10.47 5.40 -10.01
N ILE A 13 -9.27 4.84 -10.17
CA ILE A 13 -8.73 3.80 -9.29
C ILE A 13 -7.55 4.35 -8.48
N GLU A 14 -7.74 4.50 -7.17
CA GLU A 14 -6.63 4.78 -6.24
C GLU A 14 -6.10 3.47 -5.64
N MET A 15 -4.80 3.20 -5.81
CA MET A 15 -4.16 1.97 -5.32
C MET A 15 -3.20 2.25 -4.17
N HIS A 16 -3.36 1.50 -3.08
CA HIS A 16 -2.50 1.56 -1.89
C HIS A 16 -1.94 0.18 -1.55
N ASN A 17 -0.62 0.06 -1.60
CA ASN A 17 0.09 -1.14 -1.17
C ASN A 17 0.57 -0.98 0.27
N TYR A 18 0.30 -1.97 1.12
CA TYR A 18 0.78 -2.00 2.51
C TYR A 18 1.72 -3.18 2.71
N LEU A 19 3.00 -2.89 2.95
CA LEU A 19 4.04 -3.88 3.20
C LEU A 19 4.05 -4.23 4.69
N THR A 20 3.37 -5.32 5.06
CA THR A 20 3.13 -5.70 6.46
C THR A 20 4.11 -6.73 7.02
N SER A 21 4.92 -7.36 6.16
CA SER A 21 5.90 -8.40 6.53
C SER A 21 7.20 -7.85 7.12
N VAL A 22 7.43 -6.53 7.05
CA VAL A 22 8.68 -5.89 7.50
C VAL A 22 8.72 -5.65 9.01
N TYR A 23 7.92 -6.40 9.78
CA TYR A 23 8.07 -6.48 11.22
C TYR A 23 8.83 -7.76 11.54
N PHE A 24 10.13 -7.63 11.82
CA PHE A 24 10.87 -8.69 12.48
C PHE A 24 10.92 -8.42 13.98
N GLU A 25 10.45 -9.40 14.72
CA GLU A 25 10.72 -9.60 16.14
C GLU A 25 12.25 -9.58 16.39
N ASP A 26 12.66 -8.92 17.47
CA ASP A 26 13.96 -9.02 18.16
C ASP A 26 15.27 -8.53 17.52
N ASN A 27 15.29 -7.79 16.41
CA ASN A 27 16.49 -7.02 16.05
C ASN A 27 16.18 -5.74 15.27
N GLU A 28 16.04 -4.64 16.01
CA GLU A 28 15.74 -3.29 15.50
C GLU A 28 16.63 -2.88 14.32
N ARG A 29 17.89 -3.34 14.28
CA ARG A 29 18.85 -3.03 13.21
C ARG A 29 18.61 -3.84 11.94
N SER A 30 18.21 -5.10 12.05
CA SER A 30 17.91 -5.95 10.89
C SER A 30 16.58 -5.58 10.25
N ALA A 31 15.59 -5.22 11.06
CA ALA A 31 14.34 -4.65 10.57
C ALA A 31 14.58 -3.31 9.86
N LEU A 32 15.41 -2.42 10.43
CA LEU A 32 15.78 -1.16 9.78
C LEU A 32 16.58 -1.36 8.48
N LEU A 33 17.48 -2.34 8.43
CA LEU A 33 18.25 -2.64 7.23
C LEU A 33 17.37 -3.29 6.15
N ALA A 34 16.45 -4.17 6.52
CA ALA A 34 15.46 -4.74 5.60
C ALA A 34 14.50 -3.65 5.08
N MET A 35 14.02 -2.76 5.97
CA MET A 35 13.24 -1.57 5.58
C MET A 35 14.03 -0.67 4.64
N ALA A 36 15.31 -0.38 4.94
CA ALA A 36 16.15 0.45 4.11
C ALA A 36 16.50 -0.22 2.77
N GLN A 37 16.64 -1.54 2.74
CA GLN A 37 16.82 -2.32 1.51
C GLN A 37 15.55 -2.32 0.67
N GLU A 38 14.37 -2.53 1.25
CA GLU A 38 13.10 -2.38 0.53
C GLU A 38 12.90 -0.94 0.05
N LEU A 39 13.25 0.06 0.85
CA LEU A 39 13.22 1.47 0.47
C LEU A 39 14.19 1.73 -0.69
N ARG A 40 15.38 1.12 -0.67
CA ARG A 40 16.39 1.26 -1.73
C ARG A 40 16.07 0.41 -2.95
N HIS A 41 15.37 -0.71 -2.82
CA HIS A 41 14.85 -1.50 -3.94
C HIS A 41 13.66 -0.80 -4.60
N ALA A 42 12.76 -0.22 -3.80
CA ALA A 42 11.74 0.69 -4.27
C ALA A 42 12.39 1.89 -4.98
N LYS A 43 13.43 2.51 -4.40
CA LYS A 43 14.10 3.69 -4.97
C LYS A 43 15.02 3.41 -6.16
N ASN A 44 15.75 2.30 -6.19
CA ASN A 44 16.71 1.94 -7.25
C ASN A 44 16.15 0.95 -8.28
N GLY A 45 14.88 0.52 -8.15
CA GLY A 45 14.21 -0.36 -9.11
C GLY A 45 12.76 0.01 -9.44
N VAL A 46 12.09 0.87 -8.66
CA VAL A 46 10.64 1.16 -8.83
C VAL A 46 10.27 2.63 -8.51
N ASN A 47 11.21 3.58 -8.58
CA ASN A 47 10.86 5.00 -8.31
C ASN A 47 11.66 6.07 -9.07
N VAL A 48 12.26 5.76 -10.23
CA VAL A 48 12.92 6.78 -11.07
C VAL A 48 12.64 6.59 -12.57
N VAL A 49 11.39 6.26 -12.93
CA VAL A 49 10.78 6.82 -14.13
C VAL A 49 9.36 7.17 -13.75
N SER A 50 9.07 8.46 -13.77
CA SER A 50 7.76 9.07 -13.75
C SER A 50 6.72 8.22 -14.49
N GLU A 51 5.74 7.61 -13.78
CA GLU A 51 4.35 7.34 -14.25
C GLU A 51 3.54 6.30 -13.44
N SER A 52 4.11 5.45 -12.56
CA SER A 52 3.27 4.48 -11.82
C SER A 52 2.46 5.14 -10.68
N ARG A 53 1.12 5.06 -10.78
CA ARG A 53 0.13 5.74 -9.90
C ARG A 53 -0.08 5.07 -8.53
N ILE A 54 0.74 4.08 -8.15
CA ILE A 54 0.51 3.21 -6.98
C ILE A 54 1.24 3.75 -5.75
N ARG A 55 0.51 3.96 -4.64
CA ARG A 55 1.08 4.47 -3.38
C ARG A 55 1.48 3.34 -2.43
N SER A 56 2.75 3.27 -2.05
CA SER A 56 3.25 2.24 -1.11
C SER A 56 3.39 2.79 0.31
N HIS A 57 2.92 2.02 1.29
CA HIS A 57 2.89 2.30 2.73
C HIS A 57 3.57 1.15 3.48
N PHE A 58 4.28 1.47 4.56
CA PHE A 58 4.91 0.46 5.40
C PHE A 58 4.06 0.15 6.63
N GLY A 59 3.99 -1.12 7.00
CA GLY A 59 3.23 -1.59 8.14
C GLY A 59 1.74 -1.76 7.86
N ARG A 60 0.99 -2.09 8.92
CA ARG A 60 -0.44 -2.40 8.82
C ARG A 60 -1.27 -1.13 8.53
N PRO A 61 -2.26 -1.20 7.62
CA PRO A 61 -3.16 -0.08 7.36
C PRO A 61 -3.96 0.31 8.60
N ASN A 62 -4.10 1.61 8.84
CA ASN A 62 -5.06 2.13 9.80
C ASN A 62 -6.43 2.31 9.11
N TRP A 63 -7.20 1.23 9.05
CA TRP A 63 -8.50 1.21 8.38
C TRP A 63 -9.46 2.28 8.91
N ARG A 64 -9.46 2.56 10.21
CA ARG A 64 -10.31 3.61 10.80
C ARG A 64 -10.00 4.98 10.17
N LYS A 65 -8.72 5.32 10.03
CA LYS A 65 -8.29 6.56 9.39
C LYS A 65 -8.64 6.55 7.89
N VAL A 66 -8.41 5.44 7.19
CA VAL A 66 -8.72 5.29 5.76
C VAL A 66 -10.22 5.53 5.51
N PHE A 67 -11.10 4.84 6.23
CA PHE A 67 -12.55 5.01 6.06
C PHE A 67 -13.03 6.40 6.49
N SER A 68 -12.45 6.99 7.54
CA SER A 68 -12.78 8.37 7.95
C SER A 68 -12.42 9.37 6.85
N ASN A 69 -11.25 9.23 6.23
CA ASN A 69 -10.84 10.07 5.11
C ASN A 69 -11.75 9.88 3.89
N LEU A 70 -12.11 8.64 3.57
CA LEU A 70 -12.98 8.31 2.44
C LEU A 70 -14.39 8.89 2.62
N ALA A 71 -14.97 8.79 3.82
CA ALA A 71 -16.27 9.38 4.14
C ALA A 71 -16.25 10.92 4.06
N ASN A 72 -15.13 11.54 4.45
CA ASN A 72 -14.97 12.99 4.34
C ASN A 72 -14.83 13.47 2.88
N ALA A 73 -14.17 12.68 2.04
CA ALA A 73 -13.99 12.98 0.62
C ALA A 73 -15.30 12.80 -0.18
N HIS A 74 -16.07 11.76 0.11
CA HIS A 74 -17.31 11.41 -0.61
C HIS A 74 -18.55 11.56 0.29
N LYS A 75 -18.90 12.82 0.59
CA LYS A 75 -20.11 13.12 1.39
C LYS A 75 -21.37 12.63 0.68
N CYS A 76 -22.33 12.14 1.46
CA CYS A 76 -23.64 11.68 0.99
C CYS A 76 -23.60 10.53 -0.03
N SER A 77 -22.52 9.75 -0.04
CA SER A 77 -22.38 8.57 -0.90
C SER A 77 -22.40 7.29 -0.07
N LEU A 78 -23.03 6.22 -0.60
CA LEU A 78 -22.95 4.89 0.00
C LEU A 78 -21.66 4.21 -0.47
N ILE A 79 -20.80 3.83 0.47
CA ILE A 79 -19.51 3.21 0.19
C ILE A 79 -19.62 1.70 0.43
N GLY A 80 -19.48 0.90 -0.63
CA GLY A 80 -19.35 -0.55 -0.54
C GLY A 80 -17.91 -0.95 -0.24
N THR A 81 -17.71 -1.92 0.64
CA THR A 81 -16.38 -2.51 0.93
C THR A 81 -16.42 -4.01 0.63
N TRP A 82 -15.46 -4.49 -0.15
CA TRP A 82 -15.26 -5.92 -0.40
C TRP A 82 -13.89 -6.34 0.13
N LEU A 83 -13.87 -7.45 0.87
CA LEU A 83 -12.64 -8.01 1.42
C LEU A 83 -12.43 -9.42 0.87
N ARG A 84 -11.27 -9.64 0.26
CA ARG A 84 -10.75 -10.97 -0.05
C ARG A 84 -9.48 -11.18 0.75
N VAL A 85 -9.47 -12.22 1.58
CA VAL A 85 -8.31 -12.62 2.37
C VAL A 85 -7.84 -13.96 1.82
N ASP A 86 -6.52 -14.12 1.67
CA ASP A 86 -5.93 -15.42 1.37
C ASP A 86 -5.71 -16.17 2.69
N SER A 87 -6.24 -17.38 2.82
CA SER A 87 -6.27 -18.14 4.07
C SER A 87 -4.91 -18.68 4.50
N LYS A 88 -3.83 -18.37 3.77
CA LYS A 88 -2.45 -18.75 4.08
C LYS A 88 -1.68 -17.56 4.63
N ILE A 89 -1.90 -17.24 5.90
CA ILE A 89 -0.95 -16.46 6.68
C ILE A 89 -0.38 -17.44 7.70
N TYR A 90 0.87 -17.86 7.45
CA TYR A 90 1.62 -18.73 8.37
C TYR A 90 1.67 -18.06 9.75
N CYS A 91 1.32 -18.84 10.79
CA CYS A 91 1.61 -18.54 12.18
C CYS A 91 3.11 -18.36 12.40
#